data_AF-A0A0M3ITD3-F1
#
_entry.id   AF-A0A0M3ITD3-F1
#
_cell.length_a   1.000
_cell.length_b   1.000
_cell.length_c   1.000
_cell.angle_alpha   90.00
_cell.angle_beta   90.00
_cell.angle_gamma   90.00
#
_symmetry.space_group_name_H-M   'P 1'
#
loop_
_entity.id
_entity.type
_entity.pdbx_description
1 polymer ?
#
loop_
_entity_poly.entity_id
_entity_poly.type
_entity_poly.pdbx_seq_one_letter_code
_entity_poly.pdbx_strand_id
1 'polypeptide(L)'
;MLCTNDTPLFDFSSNSTKRFIQFLAAFQQAYAPVHGFICVAICTFGIITNLVHVLVLTRPSMRCSAVNCVLTAVAICDMGTMGSYLVYICHFVLRKASSW
;
A
#
# COMPACT_ATOMS: atom_id res chain seq x y z
N MET A 1 28.95 -12.18 -6.23
CA MET A 1 30.23 -11.49 -6.51
C MET A 1 30.09 -10.11 -5.88
N LEU A 2 30.70 -9.88 -4.72
CA LEU A 2 30.79 -8.55 -4.09
C LEU A 2 32.11 -7.95 -4.57
N CYS A 3 32.10 -6.76 -5.18
CA CYS A 3 33.34 -6.10 -5.57
C CYS A 3 33.96 -5.45 -4.33
N THR A 4 35.27 -5.63 -4.14
CA THR A 4 36.02 -5.22 -2.95
C THR A 4 36.07 -3.69 -2.73
N ASN A 5 35.55 -2.90 -3.67
CA ASN A 5 35.64 -1.44 -3.68
C ASN A 5 34.30 -0.73 -3.91
N ASP A 6 33.19 -1.43 -3.68
CA ASP A 6 31.87 -0.82 -3.78
C ASP A 6 31.67 0.17 -2.63
N THR A 7 31.39 1.43 -2.97
CA THR A 7 30.97 2.40 -1.95
C THR A 7 29.68 1.90 -1.31
N PRO A 8 29.61 1.79 0.03
CA PRO A 8 28.42 1.29 0.68
C PRO A 8 27.26 2.26 0.41
N LEU A 9 26.09 1.72 0.06
CA LEU A 9 24.87 2.49 -0.22
C LEU A 9 24.51 3.44 0.95
N PHE A 10 24.89 3.06 2.17
CA PHE A 10 24.87 3.93 3.35
C PHE A 10 26.24 3.97 4.01
N ASP A 11 26.83 5.16 4.08
CA ASP A 11 28.05 5.38 4.84
C ASP A 11 27.72 5.54 6.34
N PHE A 12 27.85 4.45 7.08
CA PHE A 12 27.66 4.40 8.53
C PHE A 12 28.78 5.10 9.31
N SER A 13 29.81 5.66 8.66
CA SER A 13 30.82 6.49 9.33
C SER A 13 30.28 7.88 9.65
N SER A 14 29.45 8.44 8.75
CA SER A 14 28.88 9.77 8.90
C SER A 14 27.78 9.82 9.98
N ASN A 15 27.91 10.76 10.91
CA ASN A 15 26.91 11.01 11.96
C ASN A 15 25.52 11.33 11.38
N SER A 16 25.45 11.98 10.21
CA SER A 16 24.19 12.31 9.56
C SER A 16 23.43 11.06 9.10
N THR A 17 24.12 10.09 8.48
CA THR A 17 23.55 8.82 8.05
C THR A 17 23.04 8.00 9.24
N LYS A 18 23.82 7.94 10.33
CA LYS A 18 23.39 7.24 11.55
C LYS A 18 22.10 7.81 12.12
N ARG A 19 21.99 9.15 12.21
CA ARG A 19 20.77 9.81 12.72
C ARG A 19 19.57 9.55 11.83
N PHE A 20 19.75 9.58 10.51
CA PHE A 20 18.69 9.27 9.56
C PHE A 20 18.19 7.84 9.71
N ILE A 21 19.09 6.86 9.76
CA ILE A 21 18.72 5.44 9.91
C ILE A 21 18.05 5.19 11.27
N GLN A 22 18.54 5.81 12.35
CA GLN A 22 17.91 5.73 13.67
C GLN A 22 16.49 6.31 13.66
N PHE A 23 16.28 7.43 12.97
CA PHE A 23 14.95 8.02 12.79
C PHE A 23 14.02 7.08 12.02
N LEU A 24 14.48 6.48 10.92
CA LEU A 24 13.68 5.52 10.14
C LEU A 24 13.32 4.29 10.99
N ALA A 25 14.26 3.78 11.79
CA ALA A 25 14.00 2.65 12.67
C ALA A 25 12.97 3.00 13.76
N ALA A 26 13.08 4.18 14.37
CA ALA A 26 12.11 4.66 15.35
C ALA A 26 10.72 4.88 14.73
N PHE A 27 10.67 5.45 13.52
CA PHE A 27 9.44 5.61 12.76
C PHE A 27 8.80 4.26 12.43
N GLN A 28 9.58 3.29 11.95
CA GLN A 28 9.10 1.95 11.65
C GLN A 28 8.48 1.29 12.89
N GLN A 29 9.15 1.38 14.04
CA GLN A 29 8.63 0.81 15.29
C GLN A 29 7.33 1.49 15.76
N ALA A 30 7.25 2.82 15.66
CA ALA A 30 6.04 3.56 16.01
C ALA A 30 4.88 3.31 15.05
N TYR A 31 5.17 3.16 13.75
CA TYR A 31 4.18 2.95 12.70
C TYR A 31 3.67 1.51 12.63
N ALA A 32 4.52 0.52 12.93
CA ALA A 32 4.18 -0.91 12.86
C ALA A 32 2.84 -1.31 13.51
N PRO A 33 2.48 -0.87 14.73
CA PRO A 33 1.19 -1.24 15.35
C PRO A 33 -0.01 -0.55 14.70
N VAL A 34 0.15 0.67 14.19
CA VAL A 34 -0.95 1.48 13.64
C VAL A 34 -1.19 1.19 12.16
N HIS A 35 -0.14 0.77 11.45
CA HIS A 35 -0.16 0.48 10.01
C HIS A 35 -1.31 -0.44 9.60
N GLY A 36 -1.56 -1.51 10.37
CA GLY A 36 -2.64 -2.45 10.08
C GLY A 36 -4.02 -1.79 10.06
N PHE A 37 -4.32 -0.94 11.04
CA PHE A 37 -5.61 -0.24 11.13
C PHE A 37 -5.78 0.79 10.00
N ILE A 38 -4.73 1.58 9.74
CA ILE A 38 -4.72 2.58 8.66
C ILE A 38 -4.95 1.90 7.30
N CYS A 39 -4.26 0.79 7.03
CA CYS A 39 -4.43 0.08 5.78
C CYS A 39 -5.84 -0.51 5.61
N VAL A 40 -6.46 -1.06 6.65
CA VAL A 40 -7.85 -1.55 6.56
C VAL A 40 -8.81 -0.41 6.24
N ALA A 41 -8.66 0.73 6.90
CA ALA A 41 -9.50 1.91 6.64
C ALA A 41 -9.36 2.41 5.20
N ILE A 42 -8.11 2.56 4.72
CA ILE A 42 -7.83 3.01 3.35
C ILE A 42 -8.32 1.99 2.32
N CYS A 43 -8.11 0.69 2.53
CA CYS A 43 -8.58 -0.36 1.61
C CYS A 43 -10.11 -0.37 1.53
N THR A 44 -10.81 -0.25 2.66
CA THR A 44 -12.27 -0.21 2.70
C THR A 44 -12.81 1.01 1.96
N PHE A 45 -12.23 2.19 2.24
CA PHE A 45 -12.62 3.43 1.57
C PHE A 45 -12.31 3.40 0.06
N GLY A 46 -11.15 2.83 -0.30
CA GLY A 46 -10.73 2.63 -1.69
C GLY A 46 -11.67 1.71 -2.46
N ILE A 47 -12.13 0.60 -1.85
CA ILE A 47 -13.12 -0.29 -2.47
C ILE A 47 -14.44 0.44 -2.69
N ILE A 48 -14.95 1.17 -1.69
CA ILE A 48 -16.22 1.92 -1.80
C ILE A 48 -16.12 2.99 -2.89
N THR A 49 -15.03 3.75 -2.90
CA THR A 49 -14.83 4.85 -3.86
C THR A 49 -14.68 4.32 -5.28
N ASN A 50 -13.89 3.25 -5.49
CA ASN A 50 -13.77 2.62 -6.80
C ASN A 50 -15.08 1.97 -7.27
N LEU A 51 -15.89 1.41 -6.37
CA LEU A 51 -17.24 0.93 -6.68
C LEU A 51 -18.15 2.06 -7.17
N VAL A 52 -18.19 3.18 -6.45
CA VAL A 52 -18.96 4.37 -6.87
C VAL A 52 -18.47 4.88 -8.22
N HIS A 53 -17.15 4.89 -8.44
CA HIS A 53 -16.54 5.31 -9.70
C HIS A 53 -17.02 4.43 -10.86
N VAL A 54 -16.97 3.10 -10.71
CA VAL A 54 -17.51 2.16 -11.70
C VAL A 54 -19.02 2.37 -11.89
N LEU A 55 -19.80 2.50 -10.83
CA LEU A 55 -21.26 2.67 -10.91
C LEU A 55 -21.69 3.96 -11.63
N VAL A 56 -21.01 5.07 -11.37
CA VAL A 56 -21.23 6.34 -12.08
C VAL A 56 -20.92 6.20 -13.56
N LEU A 57 -19.81 5.55 -13.89
CA LEU A 57 -19.34 5.39 -15.26
C LEU A 57 -20.10 4.32 -16.05
N THR A 58 -20.78 3.39 -15.37
CA THR A 58 -21.61 2.33 -15.98
C THR A 58 -22.98 2.87 -16.44
N ARG A 59 -23.35 4.13 -16.15
CA ARG A 59 -24.57 4.72 -16.72
C ARG A 59 -24.53 4.68 -18.26
N PRO A 60 -25.57 4.12 -18.92
CA PRO A 60 -25.51 3.64 -20.30
C PRO A 60 -25.24 4.70 -21.38
N SER A 61 -25.38 6.00 -21.07
CA SER A 61 -25.11 7.09 -22.02
C SER A 61 -23.61 7.31 -22.33
N MET A 62 -22.69 6.69 -21.59
CA MET A 62 -21.24 6.98 -21.63
C MET A 62 -20.35 5.76 -22.04
N ARG A 63 -20.94 4.65 -22.50
CA ARG A 63 -20.17 3.42 -22.86
C ARG A 63 -19.42 3.47 -24.20
N CYS A 64 -19.56 4.55 -24.99
CA CYS A 64 -18.88 4.69 -26.29
C CYS A 64 -17.49 5.35 -26.24
N SER A 65 -17.03 5.84 -25.08
CA SER A 65 -15.75 6.56 -24.99
C SER A 65 -14.64 5.69 -24.42
N ALA A 66 -13.52 5.57 -25.14
CA ALA A 66 -12.33 4.82 -24.73
C ALA A 66 -11.77 5.29 -23.36
N VAL A 67 -11.92 6.57 -23.04
CA VAL A 67 -11.53 7.17 -21.75
C VAL A 67 -12.25 6.51 -20.58
N ASN A 68 -13.54 6.18 -20.77
CA ASN A 68 -14.37 5.58 -19.73
C ASN A 68 -13.98 4.11 -19.45
N CYS A 69 -13.53 3.41 -20.50
CA CYS A 69 -12.99 2.05 -20.40
C CYS A 69 -11.67 2.03 -19.62
N VAL A 70 -10.76 2.96 -19.92
CA VAL A 70 -9.47 3.09 -19.20
C VAL A 70 -9.69 3.47 -17.73
N LEU A 71 -10.59 4.42 -17.43
CA LEU A 71 -10.93 4.77 -16.04
C LEU A 71 -11.46 3.57 -15.25
N THR A 72 -12.28 2.74 -15.89
CA THR A 72 -12.81 1.50 -15.29
C THR A 72 -11.70 0.48 -15.05
N ALA A 73 -10.77 0.31 -16.00
CA ALA A 73 -9.63 -0.59 -15.85
C ALA A 73 -8.70 -0.16 -14.70
N VAL A 74 -8.44 1.14 -14.56
CA VAL A 74 -7.67 1.70 -13.43
C VAL A 74 -8.37 1.41 -12.11
N ALA A 75 -9.68 1.65 -12.03
CA ALA A 75 -10.45 1.37 -10.81
C ALA A 75 -10.44 -0.12 -10.42
N ILE A 76 -10.51 -1.03 -11.40
CA ILE A 76 -10.39 -2.49 -11.17
C ILE A 76 -8.99 -2.86 -10.67
N CYS A 77 -7.94 -2.26 -11.25
CA CYS A 77 -6.56 -2.51 -10.84
C CYS A 77 -6.31 -2.05 -9.39
N ASP A 78 -6.86 -0.89 -9.02
CA ASP A 78 -6.83 -0.38 -7.64
C ASP A 78 -7.60 -1.31 -6.69
N MET A 79 -8.81 -1.75 -7.06
CA MET A 79 -9.58 -2.71 -6.26
C MET A 79 -8.82 -4.02 -6.05
N GLY A 80 -8.12 -4.53 -7.07
CA GLY A 80 -7.29 -5.73 -6.96
C GLY A 80 -6.12 -5.57 -6.00
N THR A 81 -5.46 -4.41 -6.04
CA THR A 81 -4.33 -4.09 -5.14
C THR A 81 -4.79 -3.93 -3.70
N MET A 82 -5.90 -3.21 -3.48
CA MET A 82 -6.52 -3.02 -2.16
C MET A 82 -7.05 -4.33 -1.58
N GLY A 83 -7.65 -5.19 -2.41
CA GLY A 83 -8.11 -6.53 -2.01
C GLY A 83 -6.96 -7.45 -1.61
N SER A 84 -5.86 -7.46 -2.36
CA SER A 84 -4.65 -8.22 -2.02
C SER A 84 -4.04 -7.76 -0.69
N TYR A 85 -4.04 -6.44 -0.45
CA TYR A 85 -3.61 -5.85 0.82
C TYR A 85 -4.51 -6.27 1.99
N LEU A 86 -5.82 -6.30 1.78
CA LEU A 86 -6.79 -6.71 2.79
C LEU A 86 -6.62 -8.19 3.16
N VAL A 87 -6.39 -9.07 2.18
CA VAL A 87 -6.08 -10.50 2.43
C VAL A 87 -4.79 -10.64 3.24
N TYR A 88 -3.76 -9.86 2.92
CA TYR A 88 -2.50 -9.86 3.67
C TYR A 88 -2.70 -9.43 5.14
N ILE A 89 -3.45 -8.36 5.38
CA ILE A 89 -3.73 -7.86 6.73
C ILE A 89 -4.61 -8.83 7.50
N CYS A 90 -5.67 -9.37 6.88
CA CYS A 90 -6.48 -10.41 7.51
C CYS A 90 -5.61 -11.62 7.88
N HIS A 91 -4.76 -12.11 6.99
CA HIS A 91 -3.90 -13.25 7.30
C HIS A 91 -2.86 -12.94 8.39
N PHE A 92 -2.22 -11.77 8.36
CA PHE A 92 -1.14 -11.43 9.31
C PHE A 92 -1.64 -10.90 10.65
N VAL A 93 -2.76 -10.18 10.69
CA VAL A 93 -3.33 -9.58 11.90
C VAL A 93 -4.33 -10.51 12.58
N LEU A 94 -5.27 -11.17 11.85
CA LEU A 94 -6.24 -12.07 12.48
C LEU A 94 -5.61 -13.37 12.96
N ARG A 95 -4.66 -13.98 12.21
CA ARG A 95 -3.96 -15.17 12.71
C ARG A 95 -3.09 -14.90 13.93
N LYS A 96 -2.61 -13.66 14.07
CA LYS A 96 -1.82 -13.25 15.24
C LYS A 96 -2.70 -12.97 16.46
N ALA A 97 -3.98 -12.66 16.25
CA ALA A 97 -4.99 -12.56 17.31
C ALA A 97 -5.50 -13.94 17.79
N SER A 98 -5.55 -14.96 16.91
CA SER A 98 -5.98 -16.32 17.28
C SER A 98 -4.92 -17.18 17.96
N SER A 99 -3.76 -16.62 18.29
CA SER A 99 -2.66 -17.30 19.00
C SER A 99 -2.46 -16.80 20.44
N TRP A 100 -3.47 -16.12 20.99
CA TRP A 100 -3.64 -15.86 22.42
C TRP A 100 -4.70 -16.79 23.00
#